data_AF-A0AAX2TLA0-F1
#
_entry.id   AF-A0AAX2TLA0-F1
#
_cell.length_a   1.000
_cell.length_b   1.000
_cell.length_c   1.000
_cell.angle_alpha   90.00
_cell.angle_beta   90.00
_cell.angle_gamma   90.00
#
_symmetry.space_group_name_H-M   'P 1'
#
loop_
_entity.id
_entity.type
_entity.pdbx_description
1 polymer ?
#
loop_
_entity_poly.entity_id
_entity_poly.type
_entity_poly.pdbx_seq_one_letter_code
_entity_poly.pdbx_strand_id
1 'polypeptide(L)'
;VSVVLLAEAFGLPQDVVLSLAPKSVTAGVAMGISESLHADPSLTAVAVVLTGIIGAVIVTPLMNSTGITDFRARGFAAGLAAHGIGTARAFQVDALAGTFSGIAMSLNALVTSFLVPIAITLLVR
;
A
#
# COMPACT_ATOMS: atom_id res chain seq x y z
N VAL A 1 -5.48 2.13 -8.94
CA VAL A 1 -6.40 2.87 -9.85
C VAL A 1 -5.94 4.32 -10.05
N SER A 2 -5.93 5.19 -9.04
CA SER A 2 -5.63 6.62 -9.26
C SER A 2 -4.26 6.91 -9.90
N VAL A 3 -3.21 6.16 -9.53
CA VAL A 3 -1.87 6.35 -10.14
C VAL A 3 -1.82 5.96 -11.61
N VAL A 4 -2.59 4.94 -12.01
CA VAL A 4 -2.66 4.46 -13.40
C VAL A 4 -3.33 5.53 -14.25
N LEU A 5 -4.49 6.05 -13.80
CA LEU A 5 -5.21 7.12 -14.49
C LEU A 5 -4.37 8.39 -14.63
N LEU A 6 -3.64 8.78 -13.58
CA LEU A 6 -2.74 9.93 -13.64
C LEU A 6 -1.61 9.67 -14.62
N ALA A 7 -0.97 8.50 -14.56
CA ALA A 7 0.15 8.18 -15.44
C ALA A 7 -0.25 8.15 -16.92
N GLU A 8 -1.45 7.62 -17.23
CA GLU A 8 -2.01 7.69 -18.57
C GLU A 8 -2.34 9.13 -18.99
N ALA A 9 -2.92 9.94 -18.11
CA ALA A 9 -3.24 11.35 -18.40
C ALA A 9 -2.00 12.21 -18.69
N PHE A 10 -0.86 11.89 -18.05
CA PHE A 10 0.43 12.52 -18.32
C PHE A 10 1.19 11.90 -19.50
N GLY A 11 0.62 10.89 -20.17
CA GLY A 11 1.22 10.25 -21.34
C GLY A 11 2.47 9.44 -21.03
N LEU A 12 2.58 8.85 -19.84
CA LEU A 12 3.73 8.01 -19.51
C LEU A 12 3.77 6.73 -20.36
N PRO A 13 4.97 6.20 -20.66
CA PRO A 13 5.14 4.92 -21.34
C PRO A 13 4.40 3.78 -20.64
N GLN A 14 3.86 2.84 -21.42
CA GLN A 14 3.00 1.76 -20.92
C GLN A 14 3.71 0.85 -19.90
N ASP A 15 5.00 0.57 -20.11
CA ASP A 15 5.87 -0.17 -19.19
C ASP A 15 5.98 0.53 -17.82
N VAL A 16 6.07 1.86 -17.82
CA VAL A 16 6.05 2.66 -16.58
C VAL A 16 4.69 2.61 -15.91
N VAL A 17 3.60 2.76 -16.67
CA VAL A 17 2.22 2.68 -16.13
C VAL A 17 1.98 1.32 -15.46
N LEU A 18 2.39 0.22 -16.12
CA LEU A 18 2.26 -1.14 -15.61
C LEU A 18 3.10 -1.35 -14.34
N SER A 19 4.32 -0.80 -14.29
CA SER A 19 5.18 -0.84 -13.10
C SER A 19 4.57 -0.06 -11.91
N LEU A 20 3.82 1.01 -12.18
CA LEU A 20 3.16 1.80 -11.14
C LEU A 20 1.83 1.18 -10.67
N ALA A 21 1.20 0.32 -11.47
CA ALA A 21 -0.11 -0.23 -11.18
C ALA A 21 -0.21 -0.97 -9.83
N PRO A 22 0.74 -1.85 -9.46
CA PRO A 22 0.66 -2.60 -8.20
C PRO A 22 1.27 -1.86 -7.00
N LYS A 23 1.61 -0.57 -7.10
CA LYS A 23 2.34 0.19 -6.05
C LYS A 23 1.71 0.18 -4.66
N SER A 24 0.42 -0.15 -4.56
CA SER A 24 -0.37 -0.10 -3.31
C SER A 24 -0.50 -1.48 -2.65
N VAL A 25 0.17 -2.50 -3.19
CA VAL A 25 0.31 -3.82 -2.56
C VAL A 25 1.67 -3.88 -1.82
N THR A 26 1.89 -4.90 -1.00
CA THR A 26 3.19 -5.13 -0.36
C THR A 26 4.28 -5.36 -1.41
N ALA A 27 5.50 -4.89 -1.13
CA ALA A 27 6.59 -4.82 -2.12
C ALA A 27 6.84 -6.14 -2.86
N GLY A 28 6.90 -7.27 -2.14
CA GLY A 28 7.12 -8.58 -2.76
C GLY A 28 6.00 -8.99 -3.73
N VAL A 29 4.74 -8.80 -3.32
CA VAL A 29 3.58 -9.11 -4.17
C VAL A 29 3.54 -8.17 -5.37
N ALA A 30 3.83 -6.89 -5.17
CA ALA A 30 3.84 -5.90 -6.24
C ALA A 30 4.91 -6.21 -7.29
N MET A 31 6.12 -6.58 -6.86
CA MET A 31 7.20 -6.97 -7.78
C MET A 31 6.83 -8.24 -8.57
N GLY A 32 6.26 -9.26 -7.93
CA GLY A 32 5.81 -10.46 -8.64
C GLY A 32 4.69 -10.17 -9.67
N ILE A 33 3.77 -9.25 -9.35
CA ILE A 33 2.76 -8.79 -10.31
C ILE A 33 3.45 -8.05 -11.48
N SER A 34 4.38 -7.14 -11.20
CA SER A 34 5.13 -6.42 -12.22
C SER A 34 5.85 -7.36 -13.19
N GLU A 35 6.52 -8.40 -12.67
CA GLU A 35 7.18 -9.42 -13.49
C GLU A 35 6.19 -10.14 -14.41
N SER A 36 5.03 -10.54 -13.88
CA SER A 36 3.98 -11.18 -14.69
C SER A 36 3.42 -10.28 -15.79
N LEU A 37 3.47 -8.97 -15.59
CA LEU A 37 3.06 -7.94 -16.55
C LEU A 37 4.19 -7.52 -17.51
N HIS A 38 5.36 -8.15 -17.44
CA HIS A 38 6.56 -7.79 -18.21
C HIS A 38 7.01 -6.33 -18.00
N ALA A 39 6.78 -5.80 -16.80
CA ALA A 39 7.13 -4.45 -16.38
C ALA A 39 8.34 -4.45 -15.41
N ASP A 40 8.95 -3.29 -15.13
CA ASP A 40 10.17 -3.19 -14.32
C ASP A 40 9.88 -3.36 -12.80
N PRO A 41 10.32 -4.46 -12.17
CA PRO A 41 10.08 -4.69 -10.74
C PRO A 41 10.84 -3.71 -9.84
N SER A 42 11.97 -3.17 -10.31
CA SER A 42 12.77 -2.18 -9.58
C SER A 42 12.00 -0.86 -9.46
N LEU A 43 11.38 -0.42 -10.56
CA LEU A 43 10.53 0.77 -10.57
C LEU A 43 9.30 0.57 -9.68
N THR A 44 8.71 -0.62 -9.73
CA THR A 44 7.62 -1.02 -8.84
C THR A 44 8.01 -0.93 -7.37
N ALA A 45 9.17 -1.47 -7.00
CA ALA A 45 9.67 -1.43 -5.62
C ALA A 45 9.83 0.01 -5.12
N VAL A 46 10.41 0.88 -5.95
CA VAL A 46 10.55 2.31 -5.64
C VAL A 46 9.18 2.96 -5.41
N ALA A 47 8.20 2.70 -6.29
CA ALA A 47 6.86 3.26 -6.17
C ALA A 47 6.12 2.79 -4.89
N VAL A 48 6.30 1.53 -4.49
CA VAL A 48 5.76 0.99 -3.23
C VAL A 48 6.41 1.67 -2.03
N VAL A 49 7.74 1.76 -2.01
CA VAL A 49 8.47 2.40 -0.89
C VAL A 49 8.07 3.86 -0.74
N LEU A 50 8.00 4.61 -1.85
CA LEU A 50 7.55 6.00 -1.85
C LEU A 50 6.12 6.13 -1.32
N THR A 51 5.20 5.25 -1.72
CA THR A 51 3.83 5.23 -1.20
C THR A 51 3.81 5.05 0.32
N GLY A 52 4.64 4.14 0.84
CA GLY A 52 4.74 3.92 2.29
C GLY A 52 5.34 5.08 3.06
N ILE A 53 6.40 5.69 2.53
CA ILE A 53 7.04 6.87 3.14
C ILE A 53 6.04 8.03 3.19
N ILE A 54 5.39 8.34 2.07
CA ILE A 54 4.40 9.42 1.98
C ILE A 54 3.26 9.17 2.97
N GLY A 55 2.72 7.95 3.01
CA GLY A 55 1.67 7.58 3.96
C GLY A 55 2.11 7.73 5.42
N ALA A 56 3.32 7.26 5.77
CA ALA A 56 3.86 7.39 7.12
C ALA A 56 4.08 8.85 7.55
N VAL A 57 4.50 9.72 6.64
CA VAL A 57 4.68 11.16 6.92
C VAL A 57 3.34 11.86 7.10
N ILE A 58 2.34 11.55 6.25
CA ILE A 58 1.05 12.25 6.21
C ILE A 58 0.08 11.77 7.30
N VAL A 59 0.11 10.49 7.69
CA VAL A 59 -0.95 9.90 8.53
C VAL A 59 -1.10 10.59 9.89
N THR A 60 -0.01 10.93 10.58
CA THR A 60 -0.08 11.55 11.91
C THR A 60 -0.63 12.98 11.85
N PRO A 61 -0.09 13.90 11.01
CA PRO A 61 -0.66 15.23 10.83
C PRO A 61 -2.13 15.20 10.39
N LEU A 62 -2.48 14.32 9.45
CA LEU A 62 -3.85 14.17 8.97
C LEU A 62 -4.79 13.81 10.12
N MET A 63 -4.47 12.75 10.87
CA MET A 63 -5.31 12.29 11.98
C MET A 63 -5.42 13.33 13.12
N ASN A 64 -4.36 14.13 13.34
CA ASN A 64 -4.42 15.27 14.28
C ASN A 64 -5.41 16.33 13.78
N SER A 65 -5.34 16.69 12.49
CA SER A 65 -6.21 17.71 11.90
C SER A 65 -7.68 17.29 11.87
N THR A 66 -7.97 16.01 11.70
CA THR A 66 -9.32 15.45 11.71
C THR A 66 -9.82 15.13 13.12
N GLY A 67 -9.05 15.42 14.16
CA GLY A 67 -9.43 15.18 15.56
C GLY A 67 -9.54 13.70 15.96
N ILE A 68 -8.89 12.79 15.24
CA ILE A 68 -8.92 11.36 15.57
C ILE A 68 -7.90 11.10 16.68
N THR A 69 -8.41 10.87 17.89
CA THR A 69 -7.60 10.69 19.10
C THR A 69 -7.38 9.23 19.48
N ASP A 70 -8.21 8.29 19.01
CA ASP A 70 -8.05 6.87 19.34
C ASP A 70 -6.86 6.24 18.60
N PHE A 71 -5.79 5.96 19.34
CA PHE A 71 -4.57 5.35 18.80
C PHE A 71 -4.81 3.98 18.14
N ARG A 72 -5.85 3.24 18.53
CA ARG A 72 -6.22 1.97 17.88
C ARG A 72 -6.68 2.22 16.46
N ALA A 73 -7.56 3.19 16.26
CA ALA A 73 -8.06 3.58 14.95
C ALA A 73 -6.94 4.18 14.08
N ARG A 74 -6.11 5.05 14.65
CA ARG A 74 -4.96 5.65 13.94
C ARG A 74 -3.97 4.59 13.49
N GLY A 75 -3.64 3.67 14.39
CA GLY A 75 -2.76 2.54 14.13
C GLY A 75 -3.28 1.65 13.02
N PHE A 76 -4.54 1.21 13.14
CA PHE A 76 -5.20 0.37 12.15
C PHE A 76 -5.21 1.04 10.76
N ALA A 77 -5.58 2.32 10.69
CA ALA A 77 -5.58 3.09 9.45
C ALA A 77 -4.17 3.24 8.84
N ALA A 78 -3.16 3.54 9.67
CA ALA A 78 -1.77 3.66 9.24
C ALA A 78 -1.24 2.34 8.64
N GLY A 79 -1.53 1.21 9.28
CA GLY A 79 -1.12 -0.11 8.82
C GLY A 79 -1.77 -0.52 7.50
N LEU A 80 -3.06 -0.21 7.33
CA LEU A 80 -3.77 -0.46 6.07
C LEU A 80 -3.26 0.44 4.94
N ALA A 81 -3.01 1.72 5.20
CA ALA A 81 -2.72 2.70 4.14
C ALA A 81 -1.24 2.75 3.73
N ALA A 82 -0.32 2.52 4.67
CA ALA A 82 1.12 2.74 4.48
C ALA A 82 1.99 1.51 4.80
N HIS A 83 1.35 0.33 4.91
CA HIS A 83 2.00 -0.98 5.02
C HIS A 83 3.11 -0.99 6.11
N GLY A 84 4.18 -1.78 5.95
CA GLY A 84 5.21 -1.95 6.98
C GLY A 84 5.89 -0.65 7.43
N ILE A 85 6.07 0.31 6.50
CA ILE A 85 6.67 1.62 6.81
C ILE A 85 5.71 2.44 7.71
N GLY A 86 4.42 2.41 7.40
CA GLY A 86 3.37 2.98 8.24
C GLY A 86 3.31 2.36 9.63
N THR A 87 3.45 1.04 9.73
CA THR A 87 3.50 0.33 11.01
C THR A 87 4.71 0.72 11.85
N ALA A 88 5.90 0.81 11.24
CA ALA A 88 7.09 1.30 11.93
C ALA A 88 6.89 2.73 12.46
N ARG A 89 6.26 3.60 11.66
CA ARG A 89 5.92 4.95 12.09
C ARG A 89 4.86 4.98 13.20
N ALA A 90 3.86 4.11 13.14
CA ALA A 90 2.83 4.01 14.18
C ALA A 90 3.45 3.67 15.54
N PHE A 91 4.42 2.74 15.60
CA PHE A 91 5.18 2.45 16.83
C PHE A 91 5.99 3.64 17.36
N GLN A 92 6.49 4.50 16.48
CA GLN A 92 7.18 5.73 16.89
C GLN A 92 6.22 6.77 17.48
N VAL A 93 4.94 6.70 17.14
CA VAL A 93 3.90 7.63 17.65
C VAL A 93 3.33 7.12 18.97
N ASP A 94 2.91 5.85 19.00
CA ASP A 94 2.31 5.21 20.17
C ASP A 94 2.36 3.68 20.06
N ALA A 95 2.61 2.98 21.16
CA ALA A 95 2.74 1.52 21.15
C ALA A 95 1.42 0.80 20.82
N LEU A 96 0.27 1.33 21.27
CA LEU A 96 -1.05 0.79 20.95
C LEU A 96 -1.37 1.00 19.47
N ALA A 97 -1.00 2.16 18.91
CA ALA A 97 -1.13 2.41 17.47
C ALA A 97 -0.30 1.41 16.65
N GLY A 98 0.97 1.19 17.01
CA GLY A 98 1.80 0.18 16.34
C GLY A 98 1.20 -1.23 16.40
N THR A 99 0.63 -1.60 17.55
CA THR A 99 -0.01 -2.92 17.75
C THR A 99 -1.22 -3.10 16.82
N PHE A 100 -2.11 -2.10 16.75
CA PHE A 100 -3.28 -2.14 15.87
C PHE A 100 -2.89 -2.04 14.38
N SER A 101 -1.80 -1.35 14.06
CA SER A 101 -1.21 -1.32 12.72
C SER A 101 -0.74 -2.71 12.28
N GLY A 102 -0.11 -3.47 13.18
CA GLY A 102 0.25 -4.86 12.93
C GLY A 102 -0.95 -5.77 12.67
N ILE A 103 -2.03 -5.61 13.45
CA ILE A 103 -3.29 -6.34 13.25
C ILE A 103 -3.89 -6.02 11.87
N ALA A 104 -3.97 -4.73 11.52
CA ALA A 104 -4.42 -4.29 10.19
C ALA A 104 -3.62 -4.96 9.07
N MET A 105 -2.28 -4.97 9.18
CA MET A 105 -1.42 -5.55 8.15
C MET A 105 -1.64 -7.07 8.00
N SER A 106 -1.75 -7.80 9.12
CA SER A 106 -2.01 -9.24 9.12
C SER A 106 -3.39 -9.58 8.54
N LEU A 107 -4.43 -8.83 8.92
CA LEU A 107 -5.78 -9.02 8.36
C LEU A 107 -5.81 -8.70 6.86
N ASN A 108 -5.17 -7.61 6.43
CA ASN A 108 -5.07 -7.28 5.02
C ASN A 108 -4.39 -8.38 4.22
N ALA A 109 -3.28 -8.93 4.73
CA ALA A 109 -2.56 -10.04 4.09
C ALA A 109 -3.43 -11.30 3.98
N LEU A 110 -4.16 -11.66 5.05
CA LEU A 110 -5.10 -12.78 5.01
C LEU A 110 -6.18 -12.56 3.95
N VAL A 111 -6.86 -11.42 3.98
CA VAL A 111 -7.95 -11.11 3.05
C VAL A 111 -7.45 -11.09 1.60
N THR A 112 -6.31 -10.44 1.32
CA THR A 112 -5.75 -10.42 -0.05
C THR A 112 -5.29 -11.80 -0.50
N SER A 113 -4.72 -12.63 0.38
CA SER A 113 -4.33 -14.01 0.05
C SER A 113 -5.52 -14.88 -0.40
N PHE A 114 -6.70 -14.67 0.18
CA PHE A 114 -7.92 -15.36 -0.28
C PHE A 114 -8.54 -14.72 -1.53
N LEU A 115 -8.59 -13.39 -1.60
CA LEU A 115 -9.29 -12.68 -2.68
C LEU A 115 -8.53 -12.68 -4.00
N VAL A 116 -7.19 -12.54 -3.98
CA VAL A 116 -6.39 -12.43 -5.21
C VAL A 116 -6.51 -13.68 -6.10
N PRO A 117 -6.37 -14.93 -5.59
CA PRO A 117 -6.57 -16.14 -6.40
C PRO A 117 -7.96 -16.25 -7.01
N ILE A 118 -9.00 -15.87 -6.25
CA ILE A 118 -10.40 -15.87 -6.71
C ILE A 118 -10.61 -14.82 -7.81
N ALA A 119 -10.09 -13.62 -7.62
CA ALA A 119 -10.19 -12.54 -8.60
C ALA A 119 -9.48 -12.92 -9.91
N ILE A 120 -8.28 -13.51 -9.84
CA ILE A 120 -7.54 -13.97 -11.02
C ILE A 120 -8.33 -15.06 -11.77
N THR A 121 -8.86 -16.08 -11.06
CA THR A 121 -9.62 -17.17 -11.70
C THR A 121 -10.93 -16.71 -12.35
N LEU A 122 -11.55 -15.63 -11.87
CA LEU A 122 -12.78 -15.08 -12.44
C LEU A 122 -12.53 -14.09 -13.59
N LEU A 123 -11.46 -13.29 -13.51
CA LEU A 123 -11.16 -12.22 -14.48
C LEU A 123 -10.29 -12.67 -15.65
N VAL A 124 -9.41 -13.66 -15.46
CA VAL A 124 -8.44 -14.12 -16.48
C VAL A 124 -8.93 -15.43 -17.12
N ARG A 125 -10.21 -15.47 -17.50
CA ARG A 125 -10.75 -16.58 -18.31
C ARG A 125 -10.34 -16.49 -19.76
#